data_AF-A0A7J8U1T1-F1
#
_entry.id   AF-A0A7J8U1T1-F1
#
_cell.length_a   1.000
_cell.length_b   1.000
_cell.length_c   1.000
_cell.angle_alpha   90.00
_cell.angle_beta   90.00
_cell.angle_gamma   90.00
#
_symmetry.space_group_name_H-M   'P 1'
#
loop_
_entity.id
_entity.type
_entity.pdbx_description
1 polymer ?
#
loop_
_entity_poly.entity_id
_entity_poly.type
_entity_poly.pdbx_seq_one_letter_code
_entity_poly.pdbx_strand_id
1 'polypeptide(L)'
;IARIKVHELRDKSKTELLSQLKELKAELSLLRVAKVTGGAPNKLSKIKVVRLSIAQVLTVISQKQKAALREAYKKKKFLPLDLRPKKTRAIRRRLTKHQLLAFPDPFVLVIMRKCMEVELYGPKKCSFFRGDMLNLLVDLSLRLLEFVLDWFNLSWQSLKTEREKKREMYFPQRKYAIKV
;
A
#
# COMPACT_ATOMS: atom_id res chain seq x y z
N ILE A 1 6.30 -10.31 -34.45
CA ILE A 1 6.52 -9.55 -33.19
C ILE A 1 6.33 -10.48 -32.03
N ALA A 2 7.41 -10.65 -31.25
CA ALA A 2 7.34 -11.33 -29.97
C ALA A 2 6.56 -10.48 -28.96
N ARG A 3 6.00 -11.12 -27.94
CA ARG A 3 5.32 -10.44 -26.83
C ARG A 3 6.37 -9.70 -25.99
N ILE A 4 6.26 -8.38 -25.87
CA ILE A 4 7.18 -7.59 -25.04
C ILE A 4 7.04 -8.02 -23.57
N LYS A 5 8.16 -8.20 -22.86
CA LYS A 5 8.15 -8.50 -21.43
C LYS A 5 8.27 -7.21 -20.63
N VAL A 6 7.44 -7.06 -19.59
CA VAL A 6 7.34 -5.80 -18.84
C VAL A 6 8.57 -5.53 -17.97
N HIS A 7 9.32 -6.55 -17.54
CA HIS A 7 10.56 -6.35 -16.78
C HIS A 7 11.63 -5.65 -17.64
N GLU A 8 11.84 -6.11 -18.88
CA GLU A 8 12.77 -5.51 -19.85
C GLU A 8 12.49 -4.02 -20.13
N LEU A 9 11.25 -3.54 -19.91
CA LEU A 9 10.88 -2.14 -20.07
C LEU A 9 11.21 -1.27 -18.83
N ARG A 10 11.43 -1.89 -17.66
CA ARG A 10 11.72 -1.15 -16.42
C ARG A 10 13.13 -0.61 -16.37
N ASP A 11 14.07 -1.25 -17.06
CA ASP A 11 15.49 -0.86 -17.02
C ASP A 11 15.80 0.22 -18.07
N LYS A 12 15.04 0.25 -19.17
CA LYS A 12 15.16 1.22 -20.29
C LYS A 12 14.94 2.68 -19.89
N SER A 13 15.63 3.60 -20.58
CA SER A 13 15.47 5.04 -20.35
C SER A 13 14.11 5.59 -20.83
N LYS A 14 13.75 6.81 -20.39
CA LYS A 14 12.49 7.45 -20.78
C LYS A 14 12.43 7.75 -22.29
N THR A 15 13.57 8.08 -22.91
CA THR A 15 13.68 8.37 -24.34
C THR A 15 13.46 7.11 -25.18
N GLU A 16 14.11 5.99 -24.84
CA GLU A 16 13.89 4.69 -25.50
C GLU A 16 12.42 4.24 -25.45
N LEU A 17 11.77 4.37 -24.29
CA LEU A 17 10.35 4.03 -24.13
C LEU A 17 9.43 4.90 -25.00
N LEU A 18 9.81 6.16 -25.25
CA LEU A 18 9.07 7.06 -26.16
C LEU A 18 9.31 6.71 -27.64
N SER A 19 10.51 6.27 -28.02
CA SER A 19 10.79 5.78 -29.38
C SER A 19 10.01 4.49 -29.67
N GLN A 20 10.10 3.49 -28.79
CA GLN A 20 9.33 2.23 -28.89
C GLN A 20 7.82 2.49 -28.95
N LEU A 21 7.32 3.49 -28.21
CA LEU A 21 5.91 3.90 -28.27
C LEU A 21 5.51 4.50 -29.63
N LYS A 22 6.40 5.25 -30.30
CA LYS A 22 6.16 5.80 -31.65
C LYS A 22 6.13 4.68 -32.70
N GLU A 23 7.10 3.77 -32.66
CA GLU A 23 7.20 2.61 -33.56
C GLU A 23 5.94 1.73 -33.48
N LEU A 24 5.52 1.33 -32.28
CA LEU A 24 4.32 0.51 -32.07
C LEU A 24 3.03 1.23 -32.52
N LYS A 25 2.96 2.56 -32.39
CA LYS A 25 1.83 3.36 -32.90
C LYS A 25 1.80 3.41 -34.42
N ALA A 26 2.96 3.55 -35.07
CA ALA A 26 3.06 3.51 -36.53
C ALA A 26 2.62 2.15 -37.07
N GLU A 27 3.10 1.04 -36.48
CA GLU A 27 2.66 -0.31 -36.85
C GLU A 27 1.15 -0.50 -36.64
N LEU A 28 0.60 -0.04 -35.51
CA LEU A 28 -0.85 -0.11 -35.27
C LEU A 28 -1.66 0.66 -36.32
N SER A 29 -1.13 1.77 -36.83
CA SER A 29 -1.75 2.53 -37.93
C SER A 29 -1.78 1.71 -39.23
N LEU A 30 -0.65 1.12 -39.61
CA LEU A 30 -0.55 0.25 -40.79
C LEU A 30 -1.47 -0.98 -40.69
N LEU A 31 -1.54 -1.62 -39.52
CA LEU A 31 -2.44 -2.75 -39.27
C LEU A 31 -3.93 -2.35 -39.30
N ARG A 32 -4.27 -1.09 -38.99
CA ARG A 32 -5.64 -0.56 -39.12
C ARG A 32 -6.03 -0.35 -40.58
N VAL A 33 -5.14 0.21 -41.41
CA VAL A 33 -5.36 0.33 -42.86
C VAL A 33 -5.54 -1.07 -43.47
N ALA A 34 -4.62 -2.00 -43.15
CA ALA A 34 -4.70 -3.38 -43.62
C ALA A 34 -5.97 -4.13 -43.17
N LYS A 35 -6.62 -3.72 -42.07
CA LYS A 35 -7.93 -4.26 -41.67
C LYS A 35 -9.05 -3.78 -42.59
N VAL A 36 -9.02 -2.52 -43.02
CA VAL A 36 -10.06 -1.96 -43.92
C VAL A 36 -9.92 -2.55 -45.32
N THR A 37 -8.69 -2.75 -45.81
CA THR A 37 -8.42 -3.30 -47.15
C THR A 37 -8.48 -4.83 -47.23
N GLY A 38 -9.19 -5.52 -46.32
CA GLY A 38 -9.37 -6.98 -46.36
C GLY A 38 -8.09 -7.82 -46.18
N GLY A 39 -7.08 -7.29 -45.48
CA GLY A 39 -5.77 -7.93 -45.35
C GLY A 39 -5.75 -9.27 -44.58
N ALA A 40 -4.76 -10.10 -44.90
CA ALA A 40 -4.61 -11.47 -44.39
C ALA A 40 -4.78 -11.62 -42.86
N PRO A 41 -5.38 -12.73 -42.36
CA PRO A 41 -5.72 -12.93 -40.95
C PRO A 41 -4.51 -12.84 -40.01
N ASN A 42 -3.33 -13.28 -40.47
CA ASN A 42 -2.08 -13.18 -39.71
C ASN A 42 -1.66 -11.72 -39.41
N LYS A 43 -2.10 -10.73 -40.19
CA LYS A 43 -1.93 -9.31 -39.87
C LYS A 43 -2.98 -8.85 -38.85
N LEU A 44 -4.23 -9.29 -38.98
CA LEU A 44 -5.33 -8.94 -38.06
C LEU A 44 -5.06 -9.43 -36.62
N SER A 45 -4.56 -10.65 -36.44
CA SER A 45 -4.21 -11.23 -35.14
C SER A 45 -3.16 -10.40 -34.38
N LYS A 46 -2.26 -9.71 -35.08
CA LYS A 46 -1.23 -8.84 -34.46
C LYS A 46 -1.83 -7.60 -33.80
N ILE A 47 -3.00 -7.12 -34.24
CA ILE A 47 -3.64 -5.90 -33.69
C ILE A 47 -3.85 -6.02 -32.18
N LYS A 48 -4.29 -7.18 -31.67
CA LYS A 48 -4.47 -7.42 -30.23
C LYS A 48 -3.14 -7.35 -29.48
N VAL A 49 -2.09 -7.94 -30.05
CA VAL A 49 -0.74 -7.97 -29.45
C VAL A 49 -0.15 -6.55 -29.38
N VAL A 50 -0.16 -5.80 -30.49
CA VAL A 50 0.38 -4.44 -30.55
C VAL A 50 -0.36 -3.48 -29.60
N ARG A 51 -1.69 -3.59 -29.50
CA ARG A 51 -2.48 -2.80 -28.52
C ARG A 51 -2.07 -3.09 -27.07
N LEU A 52 -1.81 -4.34 -26.72
CA LEU A 52 -1.34 -4.72 -25.39
C LEU A 52 0.09 -4.23 -25.13
N SER A 53 0.99 -4.34 -26.11
CA SER A 53 2.35 -3.79 -26.03
C SER A 53 2.35 -2.26 -25.77
N ILE A 54 1.52 -1.50 -26.49
CA ILE A 54 1.36 -0.05 -26.28
C ILE A 54 0.87 0.25 -24.86
N ALA A 55 -0.12 -0.49 -24.35
CA ALA A 55 -0.64 -0.32 -23.00
C ALA A 55 0.42 -0.62 -21.92
N GLN A 56 1.25 -1.65 -22.13
CA GLN A 56 2.38 -1.97 -21.24
C GLN A 56 3.42 -0.85 -21.19
N VAL A 57 3.86 -0.33 -22.35
CA VAL A 57 4.84 0.78 -22.42
C VAL A 57 4.30 2.03 -21.73
N LEU A 58 3.04 2.42 -22.02
CA LEU A 58 2.38 3.56 -21.36
C LEU A 58 2.26 3.36 -19.84
N THR A 59 2.01 2.13 -19.40
CA THR A 59 1.91 1.79 -17.97
C THR A 59 3.27 1.96 -17.27
N VAL A 60 4.37 1.50 -17.88
CA VAL A 60 5.72 1.66 -17.31
C VAL A 60 6.13 3.13 -17.25
N ILE A 61 5.88 3.91 -18.31
CA ILE A 61 6.12 5.37 -18.31
C ILE A 61 5.33 6.03 -17.16
N SER A 62 4.05 5.70 -17.02
CA SER A 62 3.17 6.25 -15.96
C SER A 62 3.64 5.86 -14.56
N GLN A 63 4.15 4.62 -14.38
CA GLN A 63 4.72 4.14 -13.13
C GLN A 63 5.99 4.91 -12.76
N LYS A 64 6.96 5.02 -13.69
CA LYS A 64 8.20 5.79 -13.47
C LYS A 64 7.91 7.25 -13.12
N GLN A 65 7.01 7.91 -13.85
CA GLN A 65 6.61 9.29 -13.58
C GLN A 65 5.98 9.45 -12.17
N LYS A 66 5.06 8.55 -11.79
CA LYS A 66 4.44 8.58 -10.45
C LYS A 66 5.43 8.25 -9.33
N ALA A 67 6.43 7.41 -9.57
CA ALA A 67 7.49 7.11 -8.60
C ALA A 67 8.36 8.36 -8.35
N ALA A 68 8.85 9.01 -9.40
CA ALA A 68 9.63 10.26 -9.29
C ALA A 68 8.84 11.37 -8.57
N LEU A 69 7.55 11.53 -8.88
CA LEU A 69 6.68 12.48 -8.19
C LEU A 69 6.44 12.12 -6.72
N ARG A 70 6.36 10.83 -6.35
CA ARG A 70 6.22 10.42 -4.94
C ARG A 70 7.45 10.79 -4.13
N GLU A 71 8.66 10.56 -4.64
CA GLU A 71 9.89 10.95 -3.95
C GLU A 71 10.01 12.48 -3.83
N ALA A 72 9.73 13.22 -4.91
CA ALA A 72 9.76 14.69 -4.92
C ALA A 72 8.76 15.37 -3.96
N TYR A 73 7.75 14.65 -3.45
CA TYR A 73 6.72 15.16 -2.54
C TYR A 73 6.66 14.44 -1.17
N LYS A 74 7.53 13.45 -0.92
CA LYS A 74 7.45 12.48 0.21
C LYS A 74 7.30 13.09 1.62
N LYS A 75 7.86 14.30 1.84
CA LYS A 75 7.83 15.02 3.12
C LYS A 75 7.09 16.36 3.06
N LYS A 76 6.43 16.69 1.94
CA LYS A 76 5.74 17.99 1.76
C LYS A 76 4.34 17.94 2.37
N LYS A 77 3.98 18.94 3.19
CA LYS A 77 2.65 19.08 3.82
C LYS A 77 1.51 19.08 2.79
N PHE A 78 1.73 19.71 1.64
CA PHE A 78 0.75 19.82 0.57
C PHE A 78 1.05 18.83 -0.56
N LEU A 79 0.22 17.79 -0.67
CA LEU A 79 0.29 16.79 -1.73
C LEU A 79 -0.77 17.06 -2.83
N PRO A 80 -0.43 16.91 -4.12
CA PRO A 80 -1.40 16.84 -5.21
C PRO A 80 -2.47 15.77 -4.95
N LEU A 81 -3.71 15.99 -5.42
CA LEU A 81 -4.84 15.11 -5.14
C LEU A 81 -4.60 13.66 -5.58
N ASP A 82 -3.93 13.44 -6.71
CA ASP A 82 -3.64 12.11 -7.28
C ASP A 82 -2.65 11.27 -6.47
N LEU A 83 -1.79 11.92 -5.68
CA LEU A 83 -0.79 11.25 -4.83
C LEU A 83 -1.35 10.93 -3.43
N ARG A 84 -2.48 11.53 -3.04
CA ARG A 84 -3.11 11.27 -1.73
C ARG A 84 -3.63 9.83 -1.65
N PRO A 85 -3.58 9.19 -0.47
CA PRO A 85 -4.09 7.84 -0.30
C PRO A 85 -5.61 7.80 -0.55
N LYS A 86 -6.06 6.91 -1.45
CA LYS A 86 -7.49 6.70 -1.72
C LYS A 86 -8.13 6.02 -0.51
N LYS A 87 -9.03 6.74 0.17
CA LYS A 87 -9.82 6.30 1.32
C LYS A 87 -11.25 6.82 1.16
N THR A 88 -12.23 6.18 1.83
CA THR A 88 -13.62 6.67 1.83
C THR A 88 -13.75 8.07 2.43
N ARG A 89 -14.84 8.79 2.16
CA ARG A 89 -15.07 10.14 2.71
C ARG A 89 -15.11 10.13 4.24
N ALA A 90 -15.76 9.12 4.85
CA ALA A 90 -15.82 8.93 6.29
C ALA A 90 -14.42 8.73 6.90
N ILE A 91 -13.60 7.82 6.34
CA ILE A 91 -12.23 7.56 6.83
C ILE A 91 -11.32 8.80 6.66
N ARG A 92 -11.59 9.70 5.70
CA ARG A 92 -10.87 10.98 5.58
C ARG A 92 -11.32 12.07 6.55
N ARG A 93 -12.53 11.97 7.11
CA ARG A 93 -13.10 12.93 8.07
C ARG A 93 -12.90 12.55 9.54
N ARG A 94 -12.65 11.27 9.85
CA ARG A 94 -12.38 10.83 11.22
C ARG A 94 -11.11 11.49 11.79
N LEU A 95 -11.08 11.64 13.11
CA LEU A 95 -9.90 12.12 13.86
C LEU A 95 -8.67 11.22 13.63
N THR A 96 -7.48 11.77 13.82
CA THR A 96 -6.23 10.99 13.74
C THR A 96 -6.12 9.99 14.90
N LYS A 97 -5.34 8.91 14.75
CA LYS A 97 -5.15 7.91 15.83
C LYS A 97 -4.66 8.57 17.13
N HIS A 98 -3.74 9.53 16.99
CA HIS A 98 -3.18 10.32 18.10
C HIS A 98 -4.27 11.12 18.86
N GLN A 99 -5.23 11.70 18.15
CA GLN A 99 -6.37 12.43 18.74
C GLN A 99 -7.43 11.50 19.33
N LEU A 100 -7.73 10.37 18.69
CA LEU A 100 -8.72 9.41 19.20
C LEU A 100 -8.33 8.81 20.55
N LEU A 101 -7.03 8.64 20.81
CA LEU A 101 -6.53 8.17 22.11
C LEU A 101 -6.68 9.21 23.26
N ALA A 102 -7.22 10.41 22.99
CA ALA A 102 -7.58 11.43 23.97
C ALA A 102 -9.04 11.35 24.44
N PHE A 103 -9.91 10.84 23.56
CA PHE A 103 -11.36 10.86 23.74
C PHE A 103 -11.86 9.42 23.84
N PRO A 104 -12.02 8.87 25.06
CA PRO A 104 -12.83 7.68 25.26
C PRO A 104 -14.29 8.03 25.00
N ASP A 105 -14.71 8.02 23.73
CA ASP A 105 -16.11 8.23 23.32
C ASP A 105 -17.01 7.24 24.08
N PRO A 106 -17.94 7.72 24.94
CA PRO A 106 -18.79 6.83 25.74
C PRO A 106 -19.61 5.86 24.89
N PHE A 107 -19.95 6.28 23.66
CA PHE A 107 -20.70 5.48 22.69
C PHE A 107 -19.93 4.29 22.11
N VAL A 108 -18.59 4.37 21.98
CA VAL A 108 -17.79 3.26 21.40
C VAL A 108 -17.73 2.08 22.38
N LEU A 109 -17.71 2.36 23.68
CA LEU A 109 -17.79 1.34 24.75
C LEU A 109 -19.12 0.57 24.73
N VAL A 110 -20.23 1.22 24.38
CA VAL A 110 -21.56 0.57 24.29
C VAL A 110 -21.61 -0.39 23.09
N ILE A 111 -21.10 0.03 21.93
CA ILE A 111 -21.10 -0.81 20.72
C ILE A 111 -20.12 -1.98 20.84
N MET A 112 -18.92 -1.79 21.41
CA MET A 112 -17.99 -2.90 21.65
C MET A 112 -18.51 -3.90 22.70
N ARG A 113 -19.26 -3.46 23.73
CA ARG A 113 -19.95 -4.38 24.63
C ARG A 113 -21.00 -5.23 23.91
N LYS A 114 -21.79 -4.64 23.01
CA LYS A 114 -22.88 -5.36 22.32
C LYS A 114 -22.38 -6.44 21.34
N CYS A 115 -21.22 -6.25 20.71
CA CYS A 115 -20.62 -7.31 19.86
C CYS A 115 -19.94 -8.44 20.66
N MET A 116 -19.61 -8.23 21.94
CA MET A 116 -18.92 -9.23 22.77
C MET A 116 -19.88 -10.14 23.55
N GLU A 117 -21.20 -9.97 23.40
CA GLU A 117 -22.24 -10.83 23.99
C GLU A 117 -22.69 -11.97 23.05
N VAL A 118 -22.18 -12.06 21.81
CA VAL A 118 -22.66 -13.02 20.78
C VAL A 118 -21.54 -13.93 20.23
N GLU A 119 -20.57 -14.31 21.07
CA GLU A 119 -19.61 -15.39 20.77
C GLU A 119 -19.60 -16.48 21.87
N LEU A 120 -20.79 -17.04 22.14
CA LEU A 120 -20.95 -18.32 22.84
C LEU A 120 -21.60 -19.39 21.94
N TYR A 121 -21.13 -19.53 20.71
CA TYR A 121 -21.20 -20.77 19.91
C TYR A 121 -20.12 -20.70 18.80
N GLY A 122 -19.18 -21.66 18.77
CA GLY A 122 -18.17 -21.78 17.70
C GLY A 122 -18.73 -22.43 16.42
N PRO A 123 -17.92 -22.98 15.48
CA PRO A 123 -16.45 -23.13 15.48
C PRO A 123 -15.77 -22.78 14.12
N LYS A 124 -14.44 -22.98 14.00
CA LYS A 124 -13.71 -23.74 12.92
C LYS A 124 -12.27 -23.26 12.69
N LYS A 125 -11.39 -24.22 12.38
CA LYS A 125 -9.95 -24.04 12.07
C LYS A 125 -9.74 -23.37 10.70
N CYS A 126 -8.61 -22.66 10.52
CA CYS A 126 -7.63 -23.01 9.46
C CYS A 126 -6.30 -22.24 9.59
N SER A 127 -5.23 -22.90 9.17
CA SER A 127 -3.82 -22.51 9.35
C SER A 127 -3.12 -22.20 8.03
N PHE A 128 -2.38 -21.08 7.97
CA PHE A 128 -1.24 -20.79 7.05
C PHE A 128 -0.69 -19.40 7.44
N PHE A 129 0.60 -19.06 7.41
CA PHE A 129 1.86 -19.82 7.29
C PHE A 129 2.98 -18.97 7.92
N ARG A 130 4.08 -19.55 8.45
CA ARG A 130 5.27 -18.80 8.90
C ARG A 130 6.58 -19.59 8.73
N GLY A 131 7.17 -19.42 7.55
CA GLY A 131 8.61 -19.36 7.28
C GLY A 131 8.81 -18.16 6.33
N ASP A 132 9.92 -17.42 6.28
CA ASP A 132 11.23 -17.63 6.90
C ASP A 132 11.84 -16.26 7.26
N MET A 133 12.61 -16.15 8.36
CA MET A 133 13.66 -15.13 8.56
C MET A 133 14.46 -15.38 9.85
N LEU A 134 15.08 -16.56 9.95
CA LEU A 134 16.21 -16.80 10.86
C LEU A 134 17.44 -17.06 10.00
N ASN A 135 18.13 -15.98 9.61
CA ASN A 135 19.54 -15.92 9.17
C ASN A 135 19.90 -14.49 8.72
N LEU A 136 19.95 -13.57 9.68
CA LEU A 136 20.56 -12.23 9.57
C LEU A 136 20.66 -11.58 10.97
N LEU A 137 21.31 -12.29 11.90
CA LEU A 137 21.43 -11.89 13.31
C LEU A 137 22.85 -12.14 13.85
N VAL A 138 23.83 -11.53 13.17
CA VAL A 138 25.18 -11.14 13.60
C VAL A 138 25.53 -10.02 12.61
N ASP A 139 25.80 -8.75 12.94
CA ASP A 139 26.65 -8.20 14.01
C ASP A 139 26.26 -6.77 14.51
N LEU A 140 25.08 -6.22 14.19
CA LEU A 140 24.80 -4.76 14.36
C LEU A 140 23.54 -4.39 15.19
N SER A 141 23.15 -5.22 16.16
CA SER A 141 21.76 -5.27 16.66
C SER A 141 21.47 -4.72 18.08
N LEU A 142 22.37 -3.96 18.72
CA LEU A 142 22.10 -3.37 20.06
C LEU A 142 21.98 -1.84 20.07
N ARG A 143 22.99 -1.08 19.62
CA ARG A 143 22.89 0.40 19.57
C ARG A 143 21.84 0.93 18.60
N LEU A 144 21.58 0.23 17.50
CA LEU A 144 20.47 0.54 16.60
C LEU A 144 19.11 0.11 17.16
N LEU A 145 19.07 -0.87 18.07
CA LEU A 145 17.83 -1.28 18.73
C LEU A 145 17.40 -0.25 19.77
N GLU A 146 18.33 0.30 20.56
CA GLU A 146 18.05 1.40 21.48
C GLU A 146 17.55 2.65 20.73
N PHE A 147 18.22 3.05 19.65
CA PHE A 147 17.80 4.21 18.85
C PHE A 147 16.43 4.02 18.16
N VAL A 148 16.09 2.77 17.80
CA VAL A 148 14.76 2.42 17.26
C VAL A 148 13.72 2.31 18.39
N LEU A 149 14.07 1.84 19.58
CA LEU A 149 13.18 1.77 20.75
C LEU A 149 12.84 3.17 21.29
N ASP A 150 13.78 4.10 21.33
CA ASP A 150 13.53 5.50 21.66
C ASP A 150 12.63 6.18 20.61
N TRP A 151 12.89 5.94 19.32
CA TRP A 151 12.00 6.41 18.26
C TRP A 151 10.59 5.80 18.36
N PHE A 152 10.47 4.55 18.83
CA PHE A 152 9.19 3.88 19.03
C PHE A 152 8.43 4.45 20.25
N ASN A 153 9.14 4.78 21.34
CA ASN A 153 8.57 5.41 22.54
C ASN A 153 8.10 6.84 22.29
N LEU A 154 8.85 7.67 21.53
CA LEU A 154 8.42 9.03 21.19
C LEU A 154 7.16 9.09 20.31
N SER A 155 6.74 7.98 19.68
CA SER A 155 5.56 7.94 18.82
C SER A 155 4.22 7.65 19.54
N TRP A 156 4.27 7.30 20.84
CA TRP A 156 3.10 6.79 21.59
C TRP A 156 2.52 7.74 22.65
N GLN A 157 2.72 9.06 22.52
CA GLN A 157 1.95 10.02 23.30
C GLN A 157 0.49 10.07 22.82
N SER A 158 -0.35 9.23 23.42
CA SER A 158 -1.79 9.48 23.43
C SER A 158 -2.06 10.84 24.08
N LEU A 159 -2.93 11.65 23.49
CA LEU A 159 -3.40 12.95 24.01
C LEU A 159 -4.29 12.81 25.27
N LYS A 160 -4.02 11.83 26.14
CA LYS A 160 -4.63 11.68 27.46
C LYS A 160 -4.27 12.86 28.33
N THR A 161 -5.19 13.24 29.22
CA THR A 161 -4.91 14.29 30.21
C THR A 161 -3.80 13.85 31.16
N GLU A 162 -3.00 14.79 31.68
CA GLU A 162 -1.94 14.47 32.65
C GLU A 162 -2.48 13.78 33.92
N ARG A 163 -3.72 14.07 34.30
CA ARG A 163 -4.43 13.40 35.39
C ARG A 163 -4.70 11.92 35.08
N GLU A 164 -5.11 11.62 33.85
CA GLU A 164 -5.41 10.26 33.40
C GLU A 164 -4.12 9.44 33.24
N LYS A 165 -3.06 10.01 32.66
CA LYS A 165 -1.73 9.39 32.61
C LYS A 165 -1.24 8.99 34.01
N LYS A 166 -1.33 9.91 34.99
CA LYS A 166 -0.99 9.63 36.40
C LYS A 166 -1.83 8.48 36.96
N ARG A 167 -3.16 8.48 36.73
CA ARG A 167 -4.05 7.39 37.18
C ARG A 167 -3.64 6.02 36.62
N GLU A 168 -3.32 5.95 35.33
CA GLU A 168 -2.90 4.69 34.67
C GLU A 168 -1.53 4.20 35.16
N MET A 169 -0.59 5.11 35.39
CA MET A 169 0.73 4.77 35.95
C MET A 169 0.63 4.23 37.38
N TYR A 170 -0.17 4.86 38.24
CA TYR A 170 -0.33 4.42 39.63
C TYR A 170 -1.19 3.16 39.78
N PHE A 171 -2.17 2.94 38.89
CA PHE A 171 -3.10 1.81 38.97
C PHE A 171 -3.15 1.02 37.65
N PRO A 172 -2.07 0.30 37.29
CA PRO A 172 -2.05 -0.54 36.09
C PRO A 172 -3.02 -1.73 36.24
N GLN A 173 -3.69 -2.11 35.15
CA GLN A 173 -4.53 -3.31 35.13
C GLN A 173 -3.66 -4.57 35.27
N ARG A 174 -3.69 -5.18 36.46
CA ARG A 174 -3.00 -6.45 36.74
C ARG A 174 -3.84 -7.62 36.23
N LYS A 175 -3.22 -8.53 35.48
CA LYS A 175 -3.79 -9.84 35.18
C LYS A 175 -3.58 -10.73 36.40
N TYR A 176 -4.66 -11.31 36.92
CA TYR A 176 -4.64 -12.28 38.01
C TYR A 176 -5.57 -13.45 37.69
N ALA A 177 -5.33 -14.58 38.35
CA ALA A 177 -6.19 -15.75 38.31
C ALA A 177 -6.38 -16.25 39.75
N ILE A 178 -7.57 -16.76 40.05
CA ILE A 178 -7.86 -17.41 41.34
C ILE A 178 -7.67 -18.91 41.11
N LYS A 179 -6.87 -19.55 41.98
CA LYS A 179 -6.70 -20.99 41.96
C LYS A 179 -7.91 -21.64 42.65
N VAL A 180 -8.59 -22.50 41.92
CA VAL A 180 -9.60 -23.45 42.43
C VAL A 180 -8.87 -24.69 42.95
#